data_AF-A0A7Y5DKL5-F1
#
_entry.id   AF-A0A7Y5DKL5-F1
#
_cell.length_a   1.000
_cell.length_b   1.000
_cell.length_c   1.000
_cell.angle_alpha   90.00
_cell.angle_beta   90.00
_cell.angle_gamma   90.00
#
_symmetry.space_group_name_H-M   'P 1'
#
loop_
_entity.id
_entity.type
_entity.pdbx_description
1 polymer ?
#
loop_
_entity_poly.entity_id
_entity_poly.type
_entity_poly.pdbx_seq_one_letter_code
_entity_poly.pdbx_strand_id
1 'polypeptide(L)'
;MLIDAGDVEDPAQMPLARTVEGILARTAPGLPLLVLHTHGHFDHRAGDGQIAGLGNVEVVPSDLASITRYFGWKIWPDSQGQIDLGGRIVDVLPTPGHHEAHLVFYDRQTQLLFSGDMLLPGRLLIADTAADLASARRLASFGQSHPITYALGGHIELDRAGTTFLGVNYHPDERPLQLTAKDVADLPSAIADFNGIYSRHGDYLMINQNRVLTLYAACALLALALIGWGIGRWWRRRKLNKSRG
;
A
#
# COMPACT_ATOMS: atom_id res chain seq x y z
N MET A 1 11.96 3.29 16.60
CA MET A 1 11.34 3.57 15.29
C MET A 1 10.01 2.85 15.23
N LEU A 2 8.99 3.53 14.73
CA LEU A 2 7.69 2.98 14.35
C LEU A 2 7.56 3.10 12.83
N ILE A 3 7.12 2.03 12.16
CA ILE A 3 6.82 2.01 10.73
C ILE A 3 5.30 1.87 10.62
N ASP A 4 4.67 2.87 10.01
CA ASP A 4 3.21 3.01 9.90
C ASP A 4 2.47 3.15 11.25
N ALA A 5 1.33 3.84 11.23
CA ALA A 5 0.50 4.16 12.38
C ALA A 5 -0.93 3.61 12.27
N GLY A 6 -1.20 2.76 11.28
CA GLY A 6 -2.49 2.09 11.10
C GLY A 6 -3.62 2.99 10.60
N ASP A 7 -4.84 2.44 10.60
CA ASP A 7 -6.05 2.98 9.94
C ASP A 7 -7.07 3.62 10.89
N VAL A 8 -6.81 3.54 12.20
CA VAL A 8 -7.71 4.05 13.24
C VAL A 8 -7.09 5.24 13.97
N GLU A 9 -7.70 6.41 13.79
CA GLU A 9 -7.33 7.64 14.52
C GLU A 9 -7.79 7.61 15.98
N ASP A 10 -8.96 7.02 16.26
CA ASP A 10 -9.62 7.06 17.57
C ASP A 10 -8.88 6.22 18.64
N PRO A 11 -8.28 6.85 19.67
CA PRO A 11 -7.54 6.14 20.71
C PRO A 11 -8.43 5.26 21.61
N ALA A 12 -9.76 5.42 21.59
CA ALA A 12 -10.67 4.52 22.28
C ALA A 12 -10.83 3.18 21.56
N GLN A 13 -10.68 3.17 20.23
CA GLN A 13 -10.76 1.96 19.40
C GLN A 13 -9.38 1.31 19.22
N MET A 14 -8.34 2.12 18.97
CA MET A 14 -6.97 1.67 18.75
C MET A 14 -6.01 2.58 19.53
N PRO A 15 -5.65 2.23 20.78
CA PRO A 15 -4.83 3.08 21.66
C PRO A 15 -3.34 3.02 21.30
N LEU A 16 -2.98 3.46 20.08
CA LEU A 16 -1.61 3.40 19.54
C LEU A 16 -0.60 4.07 20.47
N ALA A 17 -0.83 5.34 20.81
CA ALA A 17 0.09 6.14 21.62
C ALA A 17 0.40 5.47 22.96
N ARG A 18 -0.66 5.11 23.71
CA ARG A 18 -0.52 4.42 25.00
C ARG A 18 0.25 3.11 24.86
N THR A 19 0.00 2.36 23.80
CA THR A 19 0.67 1.07 23.55
C THR A 19 2.15 1.26 23.27
N VAL A 20 2.49 2.21 22.39
CA VAL A 20 3.87 2.55 22.02
C VAL A 20 4.64 3.10 23.23
N GLU A 21 4.09 4.06 23.97
CA GLU A 21 4.68 4.58 25.21
C GLU A 21 4.92 3.46 26.22
N GLY A 22 3.95 2.57 26.41
CA GLY A 22 4.07 1.43 27.31
C GLY A 22 5.16 0.45 26.90
N ILE A 23 5.41 0.26 25.60
CA ILE A 23 6.53 -0.54 25.09
C ILE A 23 7.86 0.19 25.36
N LEU A 24 7.96 1.46 24.94
CA LEU A 24 9.18 2.26 25.09
C LEU A 24 9.60 2.39 26.56
N ALA A 25 8.67 2.62 27.47
CA ALA A 25 8.96 2.70 28.91
C ALA A 25 9.59 1.40 29.46
N ARG A 26 9.28 0.24 28.87
CA ARG A 26 9.82 -1.06 29.30
C ARG A 26 11.10 -1.47 28.58
N THR A 27 11.24 -1.12 27.31
CA THR A 27 12.33 -1.65 26.45
C THR A 27 13.41 -0.62 26.13
N ALA A 28 13.08 0.66 26.16
CA ALA A 28 13.91 1.75 25.68
C ALA A 28 13.58 3.09 26.38
N PRO A 29 13.60 3.13 27.74
CA PRO A 29 13.15 4.31 28.48
C PRO A 29 13.98 5.54 28.11
N GLY A 30 13.30 6.63 27.72
CA GLY A 30 13.91 7.91 27.38
C GLY A 30 14.52 8.02 25.98
N LEU A 31 14.50 6.96 25.16
CA LEU A 31 14.94 7.06 23.77
C LEU A 31 13.91 7.79 22.90
N PRO A 32 14.35 8.58 21.90
CA PRO A 32 13.44 9.22 20.97
C PRO A 32 12.76 8.20 20.06
N LEU A 33 11.52 8.51 19.68
CA LEU A 33 10.75 7.72 18.72
C LEU A 33 10.73 8.44 17.36
N LEU A 34 11.36 7.84 16.37
CA LEU A 34 11.15 8.19 14.96
C LEU A 34 9.96 7.42 14.41
N VAL A 35 9.04 8.11 13.73
CA VAL A 35 7.91 7.54 13.01
C VAL A 35 8.07 7.87 11.53
N LEU A 36 8.03 6.82 10.72
CA LEU A 36 8.09 6.87 9.27
C LEU A 36 7.02 5.96 8.71
N HIS A 37 6.68 6.18 7.45
CA HIS A 37 5.61 5.45 6.79
C HIS A 37 6.13 4.79 5.53
N THR A 38 5.60 3.60 5.22
CA THR A 38 5.81 2.97 3.93
C THR A 38 5.23 3.84 2.83
N HIS A 39 4.08 4.49 3.05
CA HIS A 39 3.51 5.46 2.12
C HIS A 39 2.41 6.32 2.75
N GLY A 40 1.77 7.17 1.95
CA GLY A 40 0.84 8.21 2.42
C GLY A 40 -0.64 7.84 2.45
N HIS A 41 -1.03 6.59 2.20
CA HIS A 41 -2.43 6.19 2.37
C HIS A 41 -2.85 6.25 3.83
N PHE A 42 -4.15 6.48 4.05
CA PHE A 42 -4.68 6.82 5.36
C PHE A 42 -4.55 5.66 6.35
N ASP A 43 -4.71 4.43 5.87
CA ASP A 43 -4.55 3.18 6.61
C ASP A 43 -3.13 2.91 7.13
N HIS A 44 -2.16 3.72 6.70
CA HIS A 44 -0.79 3.66 7.20
C HIS A 44 -0.46 4.80 8.15
N ARG A 45 -1.32 5.83 8.28
CA ARG A 45 -0.97 7.07 9.00
C ARG A 45 -2.09 7.68 9.83
N ALA A 46 -3.26 7.04 9.91
CA ALA A 46 -4.40 7.57 10.65
C ALA A 46 -4.09 7.76 12.14
N GLY A 47 -3.23 6.91 12.71
CA GLY A 47 -2.80 6.99 14.10
C GLY A 47 -1.79 8.12 14.40
N ASP A 48 -1.28 8.85 13.41
CA ASP A 48 -0.27 9.90 13.59
C ASP A 48 -0.70 10.96 14.62
N GLY A 49 -1.99 11.32 14.62
CA GLY A 49 -2.54 12.31 15.55
C GLY A 49 -2.42 11.90 17.03
N GLN A 50 -2.35 10.61 17.33
CA GLN A 50 -2.17 10.12 18.69
C GLN A 50 -0.72 10.30 19.18
N ILE A 51 0.26 10.22 18.28
CA ILE A 51 1.69 10.16 18.61
C ILE A 51 2.45 11.47 18.37
N ALA A 52 2.00 12.32 17.45
CA ALA A 52 2.68 13.57 17.09
C ALA A 52 2.78 14.57 18.26
N GLY A 53 1.89 14.49 19.25
CA GLY A 53 1.88 15.36 20.43
C GLY A 53 2.73 14.84 21.61
N LEU A 54 3.35 13.67 21.48
CA LEU A 54 4.13 13.06 22.56
C LEU A 54 5.55 13.66 22.64
N GLY A 55 6.13 13.63 23.84
CA GLY A 55 7.51 14.09 24.03
C GLY A 55 8.52 13.14 23.36
N ASN A 56 9.59 13.70 22.80
CA ASN A 56 10.67 12.96 22.13
C ASN A 56 10.20 12.11 20.92
N VAL A 57 9.18 12.57 20.20
CA VAL A 57 8.72 11.93 18.96
C VAL A 57 8.99 12.82 17.76
N GLU A 58 9.52 12.23 16.69
CA GLU A 58 9.60 12.83 15.35
C GLU A 58 8.70 12.02 14.41
N VAL A 59 7.68 12.67 13.84
CA VAL A 59 6.86 12.10 12.78
C VAL A 59 7.27 12.75 11.47
N VAL A 60 7.87 11.98 10.57
CA VAL A 60 8.25 12.46 9.24
C VAL A 60 7.03 12.38 8.33
N PRO A 61 6.58 13.49 7.69
CA PRO A 61 5.44 13.43 6.79
C PRO A 61 5.71 12.49 5.61
N SER A 62 4.69 11.72 5.23
CA SER A 62 4.76 10.65 4.23
C SER A 62 4.70 11.11 2.77
N ASP A 63 4.68 12.43 2.52
CA ASP A 63 4.68 12.97 1.16
C ASP A 63 6.08 12.99 0.55
N LEU A 64 6.16 12.93 -0.78
CA LEU A 64 7.42 12.79 -1.52
C LEU A 64 8.43 13.89 -1.21
N ALA A 65 7.97 15.14 -1.07
CA ALA A 65 8.86 16.27 -0.82
C ALA A 65 9.47 16.18 0.58
N SER A 66 8.66 15.81 1.58
CA SER A 66 9.10 15.63 2.95
C SER A 66 10.11 14.48 3.10
N ILE A 67 9.84 13.29 2.54
CA ILE A 67 10.77 12.16 2.65
C ILE A 67 12.08 12.42 1.88
N THR A 68 12.00 13.05 0.71
CA THR A 68 13.18 13.39 -0.10
C THR A 68 14.06 14.38 0.66
N ARG A 69 13.44 15.38 1.31
CA ARG A 69 14.14 16.34 2.16
C ARG A 69 14.75 15.66 3.39
N TYR A 70 14.01 14.78 4.05
CA TYR A 70 14.45 14.08 5.27
C TYR A 70 15.72 13.25 5.00
N PHE A 71 15.70 12.43 3.95
CA PHE A 71 16.86 11.61 3.58
C PHE A 71 17.93 12.34 2.76
N GLY A 72 17.70 13.61 2.40
CA GLY A 72 18.61 14.39 1.56
C GLY A 72 18.81 13.81 0.15
N TRP A 73 17.82 13.08 -0.35
CA TRP A 73 17.88 12.45 -1.67
C TRP A 73 17.83 13.49 -2.78
N LYS A 74 18.74 13.37 -3.75
CA LYS A 74 18.82 14.27 -4.91
C LYS A 74 18.28 13.64 -6.19
N ILE A 75 18.24 12.31 -6.24
CA ILE A 75 17.83 11.53 -7.40
C ILE A 75 16.79 10.52 -6.94
N TRP A 76 15.52 10.86 -7.10
CA TRP A 76 14.42 9.94 -6.84
C TRP A 76 14.11 9.13 -8.12
N PRO A 77 13.82 7.81 -8.04
CA PRO A 77 13.84 6.92 -6.87
C PRO A 77 15.15 6.12 -6.72
N ASP A 78 16.24 6.51 -7.39
CA ASP A 78 17.48 5.72 -7.43
C ASP A 78 18.38 5.92 -6.19
N SER A 79 18.08 6.90 -5.33
CA SER A 79 18.80 7.12 -4.08
C SER A 79 18.35 6.12 -3.01
N GLN A 80 19.27 5.67 -2.14
CA GLN A 80 18.94 4.88 -0.94
C GLN A 80 19.22 5.69 0.32
N GLY A 81 18.49 5.41 1.39
CA GLY A 81 18.62 6.06 2.69
C GLY A 81 19.02 5.05 3.76
N GLN A 82 19.48 5.54 4.90
CA GLN A 82 19.80 4.73 6.07
C GLN A 82 19.33 5.44 7.33
N ILE A 83 18.83 4.66 8.27
CA ILE A 83 18.47 5.09 9.61
C ILE A 83 19.36 4.31 10.58
N ASP A 84 20.10 5.04 11.41
CA ASP A 84 20.92 4.46 12.47
C ASP A 84 20.16 4.52 13.79
N LEU A 85 19.74 3.36 14.29
CA LEU A 85 19.04 3.20 15.57
C LEU A 85 20.02 2.83 16.71
N GLY A 86 21.22 3.41 16.71
CA GLY A 86 22.26 3.14 17.71
C GLY A 86 23.09 1.90 17.38
N GLY A 87 23.52 1.76 16.12
CA GLY A 87 24.25 0.63 15.57
C GLY A 87 23.37 -0.41 14.88
N ARG A 88 22.04 -0.36 15.06
CA ARG A 88 21.08 -1.14 14.26
C ARG A 88 20.67 -0.32 13.05
N ILE A 89 21.19 -0.71 11.89
CA ILE A 89 20.97 0.01 10.64
C ILE A 89 19.74 -0.53 9.93
N VAL A 90 18.84 0.39 9.56
CA VAL A 90 17.70 0.14 8.68
C VAL A 90 17.96 0.85 7.35
N ASP A 91 18.08 0.08 6.27
CA ASP A 91 18.14 0.62 4.91
C ASP A 91 16.73 1.03 4.45
N VAL A 92 16.66 2.12 3.69
CA VAL A 92 15.40 2.67 3.17
C VAL A 92 15.48 2.76 1.65
N LEU A 93 14.55 2.10 0.97
CA LEU A 93 14.51 1.99 -0.48
C LEU A 93 13.25 2.67 -1.06
N PRO A 94 13.41 3.68 -1.93
CA PRO A 94 12.33 4.21 -2.75
C PRO A 94 11.75 3.16 -3.70
N THR A 95 10.44 3.00 -3.60
CA THR A 95 9.66 2.00 -4.32
C THR A 95 8.35 2.58 -4.88
N PRO A 96 8.39 3.71 -5.61
CA PRO A 96 7.19 4.30 -6.20
C PRO A 96 6.47 3.34 -7.15
N GLY A 97 5.15 3.45 -7.23
CA GLY A 97 4.30 2.54 -7.99
C GLY A 97 2.89 2.59 -7.43
N HIS A 98 2.62 1.77 -6.42
CA HIS A 98 1.42 1.83 -5.58
C HIS A 98 1.11 3.26 -5.09
N HIS A 99 2.11 3.95 -4.55
CA HIS A 99 2.06 5.35 -4.13
C HIS A 99 3.34 6.06 -4.57
N GLU A 100 3.27 7.35 -4.92
CA GLU A 100 4.41 8.08 -5.51
C GLU A 100 5.61 8.22 -4.56
N ALA A 101 5.34 8.23 -3.25
CA ALA A 101 6.32 8.36 -2.18
C ALA A 101 6.59 7.02 -1.46
N HIS A 102 6.23 5.89 -2.06
CA HIS A 102 6.33 4.59 -1.36
C HIS A 102 7.79 4.20 -1.04
N LEU A 103 7.99 3.63 0.14
CA LEU A 103 9.26 3.22 0.73
C LEU A 103 9.17 1.77 1.23
N VAL A 104 10.31 1.09 1.17
CA VAL A 104 10.54 -0.20 1.82
C VAL A 104 11.67 -0.05 2.83
N PHE A 105 11.54 -0.69 4.00
CA PHE A 105 12.54 -0.66 5.06
C PHE A 105 13.17 -2.04 5.23
N TYR A 106 14.49 -2.12 5.25
CA TYR A 106 15.23 -3.36 5.47
C TYR A 106 16.09 -3.25 6.73
N ASP A 107 15.78 -4.06 7.74
CA ASP A 107 16.59 -4.11 8.96
C ASP A 107 17.72 -5.13 8.80
N ARG A 108 18.97 -4.63 8.76
CA ARG A 108 20.16 -5.47 8.52
C ARG A 108 20.36 -6.54 9.59
N GLN A 109 19.93 -6.28 10.83
CA GLN A 109 20.18 -7.18 11.93
C GLN A 109 19.25 -8.39 11.90
N THR A 110 17.97 -8.16 11.61
CA THR A 110 16.96 -9.23 11.57
C THR A 110 16.72 -9.78 10.17
N GLN A 111 17.25 -9.12 9.14
CA GLN A 111 17.01 -9.45 7.73
C GLN A 111 15.52 -9.39 7.37
N LEU A 112 14.75 -8.59 8.11
CA LEU A 112 13.33 -8.35 7.83
C LEU A 112 13.19 -7.18 6.86
N LEU A 113 12.33 -7.38 5.87
CA LEU A 113 11.96 -6.37 4.88
C LEU A 113 10.52 -5.94 5.13
N PHE A 114 10.28 -4.73 5.59
CA PHE A 114 8.94 -4.14 5.72
C PHE A 114 8.56 -3.53 4.38
N SER A 115 7.75 -4.26 3.61
CA SER A 115 7.46 -3.98 2.21
C SER A 115 6.25 -3.07 1.98
N GLY A 116 5.51 -2.72 3.03
CA GLY A 116 4.27 -1.95 2.91
C GLY A 116 3.33 -2.60 1.89
N ASP A 117 2.83 -1.78 0.98
CA ASP A 117 1.83 -2.22 0.00
C ASP A 117 2.43 -2.62 -1.35
N MET A 118 3.75 -2.58 -1.46
CA MET A 118 4.46 -3.05 -2.64
C MET A 118 4.42 -4.59 -2.77
N LEU A 119 4.56 -5.30 -1.65
CA LEU A 119 4.54 -6.76 -1.62
C LEU A 119 3.83 -7.23 -0.36
N LEU A 120 2.70 -7.90 -0.54
CA LEU A 120 1.86 -8.42 0.53
C LEU A 120 1.08 -9.67 0.05
N PRO A 121 0.64 -10.56 0.96
CA PRO A 121 -0.18 -11.72 0.62
C PRO A 121 -1.62 -11.32 0.28
N GLY A 122 -1.85 -10.76 -0.92
CA GLY A 122 -3.13 -10.16 -1.27
C GLY A 122 -3.19 -9.32 -2.53
N ARG A 123 -4.06 -8.31 -2.52
CA ARG A 123 -4.24 -7.42 -3.65
C ARG A 123 -3.11 -6.42 -3.68
N LEU A 124 -2.39 -6.39 -4.80
CA LEU A 124 -1.41 -5.37 -5.10
C LEU A 124 -2.12 -4.27 -5.88
N LEU A 125 -2.34 -3.13 -5.24
CA LEU A 125 -2.95 -1.99 -5.91
C LEU A 125 -1.86 -1.28 -6.73
N ILE A 126 -1.96 -1.36 -8.05
CA ILE A 126 -0.98 -0.81 -8.99
C ILE A 126 -1.51 0.49 -9.57
N ALA A 127 -0.98 1.63 -9.11
CA ALA A 127 -1.33 2.94 -9.65
C ALA A 127 -0.52 3.26 -10.92
N ASP A 128 0.81 3.08 -10.87
CA ASP A 128 1.73 3.23 -12.00
C ASP A 128 2.50 1.92 -12.24
N THR A 129 2.08 1.15 -13.24
CA THR A 129 2.68 -0.15 -13.60
C THR A 129 4.15 -0.05 -13.98
N ALA A 130 4.58 1.03 -14.64
CA ALA A 130 5.97 1.16 -15.06
C ALA A 130 6.87 1.45 -13.86
N ALA A 131 6.41 2.32 -12.95
CA ALA A 131 7.09 2.62 -11.70
C ALA A 131 7.14 1.38 -10.78
N ASP A 132 6.03 0.67 -10.60
CA ASP A 132 5.95 -0.56 -9.80
C ASP A 132 6.92 -1.63 -10.32
N LEU A 133 6.95 -1.86 -11.63
CA LEU A 133 7.87 -2.83 -12.24
C LEU A 133 9.34 -2.42 -12.03
N ALA A 134 9.66 -1.14 -12.19
CA ALA A 134 11.00 -0.63 -11.92
C ALA A 134 11.38 -0.81 -10.44
N SER A 135 10.46 -0.51 -9.52
CA SER A 135 10.61 -0.70 -8.09
C SER A 135 10.82 -2.16 -7.71
N ALA A 136 10.07 -3.08 -8.33
CA ALA A 136 10.21 -4.51 -8.08
C ALA A 136 11.57 -5.02 -8.54
N ARG A 137 12.05 -4.55 -9.70
CA ARG A 137 13.40 -4.89 -10.18
C ARG A 137 14.49 -4.38 -9.25
N ARG A 138 14.37 -3.13 -8.75
CA ARG A 138 15.32 -2.58 -7.76
C ARG A 138 15.32 -3.40 -6.47
N LEU A 139 14.13 -3.74 -5.95
CA LEU A 139 13.99 -4.53 -4.73
C LEU A 139 14.51 -5.97 -4.88
N ALA A 140 14.19 -6.63 -5.99
CA ALA A 140 14.72 -7.97 -6.31
C ALA A 140 16.25 -7.95 -6.46
N SER A 141 16.81 -6.90 -7.09
CA SER A 141 18.26 -6.73 -7.18
C SER A 141 18.90 -6.46 -5.81
N PHE A 142 18.25 -5.70 -4.93
CA PHE A 142 18.71 -5.47 -3.56
C PHE A 142 18.79 -6.79 -2.77
N GLY A 143 17.77 -7.64 -2.89
CA GLY A 143 17.72 -8.96 -2.24
C GLY A 143 18.78 -9.95 -2.71
N GLN A 144 19.47 -9.71 -3.84
CA GLN A 144 20.59 -10.56 -4.29
C GLN A 144 21.86 -10.37 -3.44
N SER A 145 22.03 -9.19 -2.85
CA SER A 145 23.19 -8.86 -2.00
C SER A 145 22.83 -8.67 -0.53
N HIS A 146 21.54 -8.64 -0.19
CA HIS A 146 21.02 -8.49 1.17
C HIS A 146 20.13 -9.69 1.49
N PRO A 147 20.58 -10.64 2.34
CA PRO A 147 19.77 -11.79 2.70
C PRO A 147 18.44 -11.35 3.32
N ILE A 148 17.32 -11.92 2.85
CA ILE A 148 15.99 -11.63 3.38
C ILE A 148 15.51 -12.87 4.13
N THR A 149 15.31 -12.75 5.44
CA THR A 149 14.68 -13.80 6.24
C THR A 149 13.19 -13.85 5.94
N TYR A 150 12.50 -12.72 6.06
CA TYR A 150 11.11 -12.54 5.62
C TYR A 150 10.84 -11.13 5.11
N ALA A 151 9.92 -11.02 4.16
CA ALA A 151 9.24 -9.78 3.81
C ALA A 151 7.88 -9.72 4.50
N LEU A 152 7.52 -8.54 5.01
CA LEU A 152 6.33 -8.27 5.81
C LEU A 152 5.57 -7.12 5.15
N GLY A 153 4.43 -7.43 4.53
CA GLY A 153 3.57 -6.44 3.88
C GLY A 153 2.70 -5.65 4.87
N GLY A 154 2.01 -4.63 4.37
CA GLY A 154 1.09 -3.79 5.15
C GLY A 154 -0.22 -4.48 5.51
N HIS A 155 -0.65 -5.44 4.69
CA HIS A 155 -1.95 -6.10 4.80
C HIS A 155 -1.87 -7.61 4.62
N ILE A 156 -2.88 -8.31 5.15
CA ILE A 156 -3.21 -9.69 4.76
C ILE A 156 -4.61 -9.66 4.19
N GLU A 157 -4.74 -9.92 2.89
CA GLU A 157 -6.03 -9.83 2.21
C GLU A 157 -6.51 -11.18 1.68
N LEU A 158 -5.76 -12.24 1.95
CA LEU A 158 -6.09 -13.61 1.59
C LEU A 158 -6.30 -14.47 2.83
N ASP A 159 -7.30 -15.34 2.75
CA ASP A 159 -7.36 -16.51 3.61
C ASP A 159 -6.27 -17.54 3.22
N ARG A 160 -6.10 -18.59 4.03
CA ARG A 160 -5.18 -19.70 3.74
C ARG A 160 -5.51 -20.48 2.46
N ALA A 161 -6.71 -20.32 1.91
CA ALA A 161 -7.12 -20.93 0.65
C ALA A 161 -6.86 -20.02 -0.58
N GLY A 162 -6.38 -18.79 -0.37
CA GLY A 162 -6.11 -17.83 -1.44
C GLY A 162 -7.35 -17.09 -1.94
N THR A 163 -8.39 -16.96 -1.11
CA THR A 163 -9.60 -16.17 -1.39
C THR A 163 -9.45 -14.78 -0.79
N THR A 164 -9.84 -13.73 -1.53
CA THR A 164 -9.78 -12.37 -1.00
C THR A 164 -10.93 -12.04 -0.07
N PHE A 165 -10.61 -11.33 1.01
CA PHE A 165 -11.61 -10.69 1.85
C PHE A 165 -12.18 -9.44 1.16
N LEU A 166 -13.51 -9.29 1.20
CA LEU A 166 -14.23 -8.15 0.63
C LEU A 166 -15.24 -7.62 1.65
N GLY A 167 -14.99 -6.41 2.16
CA GLY A 167 -15.94 -5.68 3.00
C GLY A 167 -16.16 -6.27 4.39
N VAL A 168 -15.14 -6.91 4.97
CA VAL A 168 -15.18 -7.47 6.33
C VAL A 168 -14.04 -6.88 7.17
N ASN A 169 -14.30 -6.66 8.46
CA ASN A 169 -13.31 -6.14 9.43
C ASN A 169 -12.69 -7.25 10.29
N TYR A 170 -13.05 -8.50 10.01
CA TYR A 170 -12.53 -9.68 10.68
C TYR A 170 -12.24 -10.74 9.64
N HIS A 171 -10.99 -11.20 9.62
CA HIS A 171 -10.48 -12.17 8.67
C HIS A 171 -10.13 -13.45 9.42
N PRO A 172 -11.08 -14.40 9.56
CA PRO A 172 -10.73 -15.71 10.07
C PRO A 172 -9.81 -16.42 9.06
N ASP A 173 -8.88 -17.23 9.57
CA ASP A 173 -7.97 -18.05 8.75
C ASP A 173 -7.12 -17.26 7.75
N GLU A 174 -6.64 -16.08 8.15
CA GLU A 174 -5.65 -15.30 7.41
C GLU A 174 -4.43 -16.14 7.02
N ARG A 175 -3.90 -15.85 5.82
CA ARG A 175 -2.60 -16.33 5.40
C ARG A 175 -1.52 -15.79 6.36
N PRO A 176 -0.42 -16.53 6.60
CA PRO A 176 0.71 -15.98 7.34
C PRO A 176 1.22 -14.67 6.72
N LEU A 177 1.60 -13.71 7.58
CA LEU A 177 2.15 -12.42 7.17
C LEU A 177 3.48 -12.58 6.40
N GLN A 178 4.27 -13.59 6.78
CA GLN A 178 5.63 -13.75 6.27
C GLN A 178 5.63 -14.19 4.80
N LEU A 179 6.27 -13.36 3.97
CA LEU A 179 6.67 -13.70 2.61
C LEU A 179 8.18 -14.01 2.57
N THR A 180 8.60 -14.79 1.60
CA THR A 180 9.97 -15.29 1.48
C THR A 180 10.85 -14.40 0.61
N ALA A 181 12.17 -14.60 0.65
CA ALA A 181 13.07 -13.98 -0.31
C ALA A 181 12.73 -14.34 -1.77
N LYS A 182 12.13 -15.52 -2.02
CA LYS A 182 11.66 -15.92 -3.34
C LYS A 182 10.50 -15.04 -3.81
N ASP A 183 9.58 -14.69 -2.93
CA ASP A 183 8.46 -13.79 -3.25
C ASP A 183 8.97 -12.42 -3.71
N VAL A 184 10.00 -11.89 -3.04
CA VAL A 184 10.68 -10.66 -3.44
C VAL A 184 11.35 -10.80 -4.81
N ALA A 185 12.02 -11.93 -5.06
CA ALA A 185 12.70 -12.19 -6.34
C ALA A 185 11.73 -12.41 -7.52
N ASP A 186 10.55 -12.98 -7.26
CA ASP A 186 9.54 -13.27 -8.29
C ASP A 186 8.63 -12.06 -8.61
N LEU A 187 8.55 -11.07 -7.71
CA LEU A 187 7.69 -9.89 -7.85
C LEU A 187 7.82 -9.16 -9.21
N PRO A 188 9.02 -8.95 -9.79
CA PRO A 188 9.14 -8.33 -11.11
C PRO A 188 8.38 -9.09 -12.20
N SER A 189 8.39 -10.43 -12.15
CA SER A 189 7.68 -11.27 -13.12
C SER A 189 6.17 -11.16 -12.92
N ALA A 190 5.72 -11.16 -11.66
CA ALA A 190 4.31 -10.97 -11.35
C ALA A 190 3.78 -9.65 -11.92
N ILE A 191 4.48 -8.53 -11.65
CA ILE A 191 4.06 -7.21 -12.14
C ILE A 191 4.16 -7.10 -13.67
N ALA A 192 5.14 -7.77 -14.31
CA ALA A 192 5.25 -7.79 -15.76
C ALA A 192 4.05 -8.46 -16.45
N ASP A 193 3.38 -9.40 -15.78
CA ASP A 193 2.15 -10.07 -16.27
C ASP A 193 0.88 -9.23 -16.05
N PHE A 194 0.99 -8.05 -15.45
CA PHE A 194 -0.16 -7.19 -15.23
C PHE A 194 -0.69 -6.60 -16.54
N ASN A 195 -1.95 -6.92 -16.88
CA ASN A 195 -2.58 -6.43 -18.12
C ASN A 195 -3.02 -4.95 -18.05
N GLY A 196 -2.74 -4.29 -16.92
CA GLY A 196 -3.08 -2.89 -16.70
C GLY A 196 -4.47 -2.66 -16.13
N ILE A 197 -5.30 -3.66 -15.88
CA ILE A 197 -6.61 -3.51 -15.23
C ILE A 197 -6.72 -4.47 -14.05
N TYR A 198 -6.59 -5.78 -14.33
CA TYR A 198 -6.71 -6.85 -13.35
C TYR A 198 -5.94 -8.09 -13.85
N SER A 199 -4.99 -8.59 -13.06
CA SER A 199 -4.32 -9.86 -13.29
C SER A 199 -4.21 -10.63 -11.98
N ARG A 200 -4.16 -11.97 -12.06
CA ARG A 200 -3.77 -12.83 -10.94
C ARG A 200 -2.50 -13.57 -11.31
N HIS A 201 -1.48 -13.48 -10.46
CA HIS A 201 -0.22 -14.22 -10.60
C HIS A 201 0.03 -14.96 -9.29
N GLY A 202 -0.24 -16.27 -9.27
CA GLY A 202 -0.21 -17.05 -8.03
C GLY A 202 -1.13 -16.46 -6.96
N ASP A 203 -0.52 -16.02 -5.86
CA ASP A 203 -1.20 -15.42 -4.71
C ASP A 203 -1.30 -13.90 -4.77
N TYR A 204 -0.90 -13.26 -5.87
CA TYR A 204 -0.99 -11.82 -6.04
C TYR A 204 -2.18 -11.48 -6.94
N LEU A 205 -3.11 -10.68 -6.42
CA LEU A 205 -4.19 -10.09 -7.21
C LEU A 205 -3.81 -8.65 -7.55
N MET A 206 -3.36 -8.40 -8.76
CA MET A 206 -2.98 -7.05 -9.18
C MET A 206 -4.19 -6.33 -9.76
N ILE A 207 -4.43 -5.10 -9.30
CA ILE A 207 -5.56 -4.28 -9.73
C ILE A 207 -5.16 -2.82 -9.88
N ASN A 208 -5.58 -2.19 -10.97
CA ASN A 208 -5.52 -0.74 -11.10
C ASN A 208 -6.90 -0.17 -10.80
N GLN A 209 -7.11 0.28 -9.56
CA GLN A 209 -8.41 0.73 -9.07
C GLN A 209 -8.95 1.91 -9.90
N ASN A 210 -8.09 2.84 -10.33
CA ASN A 210 -8.48 4.01 -11.13
C ASN A 210 -9.03 3.61 -12.50
N ARG A 211 -8.39 2.65 -13.17
CA ARG A 211 -8.87 2.12 -14.45
C ARG A 211 -10.14 1.31 -14.29
N VAL A 212 -10.25 0.50 -13.23
CA VAL A 212 -11.49 -0.22 -12.90
C VAL A 212 -12.65 0.75 -12.65
N LEU A 213 -12.43 1.80 -11.85
CA LEU A 213 -13.45 2.83 -11.58
C LEU A 213 -13.84 3.58 -12.86
N THR A 214 -12.87 3.90 -13.72
CA THR A 214 -13.11 4.53 -15.02
C THR A 214 -13.98 3.66 -15.92
N LEU A 215 -13.74 2.35 -15.96
CA LEU A 215 -14.55 1.39 -16.71
C LEU A 215 -15.98 1.32 -16.15
N TYR A 216 -16.15 1.28 -14.83
CA TYR A 216 -17.48 1.31 -14.22
C TYR A 216 -18.24 2.59 -14.56
N ALA A 217 -17.58 3.76 -14.48
CA ALA A 217 -18.18 5.03 -14.86
C ALA A 217 -18.59 5.05 -16.34
N ALA A 218 -17.75 4.56 -17.24
CA ALA A 218 -18.06 4.47 -18.66
C ALA A 218 -19.27 3.56 -18.93
N CYS A 219 -19.32 2.38 -18.29
CA CYS A 219 -20.45 1.45 -18.38
C CYS A 219 -21.75 2.08 -17.85
N ALA A 220 -21.71 2.78 -16.72
CA ALA A 220 -22.86 3.47 -16.15
C ALA A 220 -23.39 4.56 -17.09
N LEU A 221 -22.50 5.37 -17.68
CA LEU A 221 -22.88 6.41 -18.65
C LEU A 221 -23.49 5.81 -19.92
N LEU A 222 -22.95 4.70 -20.43
CA LEU A 222 -23.52 3.99 -21.57
C LEU A 222 -24.92 3.44 -21.26
N ALA A 223 -25.11 2.85 -20.07
CA ALA A 223 -26.41 2.37 -19.64
C ALA A 223 -27.45 3.50 -19.57
N LEU A 224 -27.07 4.64 -18.98
CA LEU A 224 -27.93 5.83 -18.91
C LEU A 224 -28.28 6.36 -20.31
N ALA A 225 -27.32 6.39 -21.25
CA ALA A 225 -27.56 6.80 -22.62
C ALA A 225 -28.53 5.86 -23.35
N LEU A 226 -28.39 4.54 -23.17
CA LEU A 226 -29.29 3.53 -23.75
C LEU A 226 -30.71 3.64 -23.17
N ILE A 227 -30.84 3.86 -21.86
CA ILE A 227 -32.13 4.09 -21.20
C ILE A 227 -32.78 5.36 -21.76
N GLY A 228 -32.04 6.47 -21.84
CA GLY A 228 -32.52 7.73 -22.41
C GLY A 228 -32.96 7.58 -23.87
N TRP A 229 -32.18 6.86 -24.68
CA TRP A 229 -32.53 6.54 -26.07
C TRP A 229 -33.81 5.69 -26.16
N GLY A 230 -33.96 4.68 -25.30
CA GLY A 230 -35.14 3.84 -25.21
C GLY A 230 -36.40 4.62 -24.85
N ILE A 231 -36.32 5.47 -23.83
CA ILE A 231 -37.39 6.39 -23.42
C ILE A 231 -37.75 7.33 -24.58
N GLY A 232 -36.77 7.97 -25.21
CA GLY A 232 -36.98 8.87 -26.34
C GLY A 232 -37.62 8.18 -27.55
N ARG A 233 -37.27 6.91 -27.81
CA ARG A 233 -37.89 6.09 -28.87
C ARG A 233 -39.34 5.74 -28.53
N TRP A 234 -39.63 5.38 -27.27
CA TRP A 234 -40.98 5.10 -26.81
C TRP A 234 -41.90 6.32 -26.92
N TRP A 235 -41.44 7.50 -26.47
CA TRP A 235 -42.20 8.75 -26.58
C TRP A 235 -42.53 9.12 -28.03
N ARG A 236 -41.55 8.97 -28.95
CA ARG A 236 -41.76 9.22 -30.39
C ARG A 236 -42.82 8.29 -30.98
N ARG A 237 -42.78 6.99 -30.65
CA ARG A 237 -43.81 6.01 -31.07
C ARG A 237 -45.19 6.38 -30.53
N ARG A 238 -45.28 6.80 -29.27
CA ARG A 238 -46.56 7.19 -28.64
C ARG A 238 -47.18 8.43 -29.29
N LYS A 239 -46.37 9.45 -29.65
CA LYS A 239 -46.83 10.63 -30.38
C LYS A 239 -47.37 10.27 -31.77
N LEU A 240 -46.65 9.43 -32.53
CA LEU A 240 -47.08 8.98 -33.86
C LEU A 240 -48.40 8.18 -33.84
N ASN A 241 -48.63 7.39 -32.79
CA ASN A 241 -49.88 6.65 -32.64
C ASN A 241 -51.05 7.56 -32.23
N LYS A 242 -50.81 8.64 -31.47
CA LYS A 242 -51.84 9.64 -31.13
C LYS A 242 -52.24 10.54 -32.31
N SER A 243 -51.38 10.74 -33.31
CA SER A 243 -51.70 11.54 -34.50
C SER A 243 -52.40 10.76 -35.61
N ARG A 244 -52.70 9.48 -35.38
CA ARG A 244 -53.29 8.55 -36.37
C ARG A 244 -54.67 8.03 -35.98
N GLY A 245 -55.20 8.41 -34.82
CA GLY A 245 -56.57 8.13 -34.37
C GLY A 245 -57.22 9.42 -33.94
#